data_AF-A0A5E4KUS9-F1
#
_entry.id   AF-A0A5E4KUS9-F1
#
_cell.length_a   1.000
_cell.length_b   1.000
_cell.length_c   1.000
_cell.angle_alpha   90.00
_cell.angle_beta   90.00
_cell.angle_gamma   90.00
#
_symmetry.space_group_name_H-M   'P 1'
#
loop_
_entity.id
_entity.type
_entity.pdbx_description
1 polymer ?
#
loop_
_entity_poly.entity_id
_entity_poly.type
_entity_poly.pdbx_seq_one_letter_code
_entity_poly.pdbx_strand_id
1 'polypeptide(L)'
;MKYLFGDSTEFPMQRDFLGLLDDFIETGVKAVTLENNVLDLKETIITRRKFKNSVLDEMDNYLLTVENAISGAVSSSKEQETLLPYSQQSKDFLKKFIEDSKAKFSDERSAEIVQLEEKITGTNEENRKTLESFFMGDPVPIINKKYTIKTGEKGNSAKVQVDCEGNISCIFEIASSAVPFWKGHVKAHDFVKGIEIPARMKKPFLKKELLPDIISIDEYFLNDLILSGKELEVVFRKKLENASERFRLKMIFADEFEVTVYHADEKGVEKNIQEVAELKNSLSVLRLRELGEKIVEQANNLYPARQHLECICLDGKDVFEENLVFELMQEVAEIFAPCVAEIKKHSPSGEELSLKAEDETGKRSEIYLRKSTVIEKLKEIKEKGDRLSQILEIRQLF
;
A
#
# COMPACT_ATOMS: atom_id res chain seq x y z
N MET A 1 -31.17 -5.57 4.93
CA MET A 1 -31.45 -4.12 4.96
C MET A 1 -31.46 -3.60 3.53
N LYS A 2 -32.50 -2.87 3.12
CA LYS A 2 -32.63 -2.27 1.78
C LYS A 2 -32.42 -0.76 1.91
N TYR A 3 -31.69 -0.16 0.97
CA TYR A 3 -31.51 1.30 0.92
C TYR A 3 -32.32 1.91 -0.23
N LEU A 4 -32.90 3.08 0.02
CA LEU A 4 -33.75 3.84 -0.87
C LEU A 4 -33.30 5.31 -0.88
N PHE A 5 -33.59 6.01 -1.96
CA PHE A 5 -33.48 7.47 -1.99
C PHE A 5 -34.48 8.15 -1.05
N GLY A 6 -34.31 9.46 -0.80
CA GLY A 6 -35.21 10.25 0.06
C GLY A 6 -36.67 10.20 -0.39
N ASP A 7 -36.93 10.12 -1.69
CA ASP A 7 -38.27 9.96 -2.28
C ASP A 7 -38.80 8.51 -2.31
N SER A 8 -38.06 7.57 -1.70
CA SER A 8 -38.41 6.14 -1.60
C SER A 8 -38.28 5.32 -2.89
N THR A 9 -37.61 5.86 -3.92
CA THR A 9 -37.13 5.05 -5.06
C THR A 9 -35.91 4.22 -4.67
N GLU A 10 -35.59 3.17 -5.43
CA GLU A 10 -34.53 2.22 -5.09
C GLU A 10 -33.13 2.82 -5.25
N PHE A 11 -32.28 2.70 -4.22
CA PHE A 11 -30.91 3.21 -4.25
C PHE A 11 -29.92 2.12 -4.73
N PRO A 12 -29.24 2.27 -5.88
CA PRO A 12 -28.48 1.18 -6.49
C PRO A 12 -27.36 0.57 -5.64
N MET A 13 -26.65 1.38 -4.84
CA MET A 13 -25.49 0.90 -4.08
C MET A 13 -25.85 0.00 -2.89
N GLN A 14 -27.11 -0.01 -2.45
CA GLN A 14 -27.59 -0.84 -1.33
C GLN A 14 -26.70 -0.83 -0.08
N ARG A 15 -26.11 0.33 0.24
CA ARG A 15 -25.31 0.61 1.45
C ARG A 15 -25.60 2.00 2.00
N ASP A 16 -25.21 2.25 3.24
CA ASP A 16 -25.25 3.59 3.82
C ASP A 16 -24.15 4.47 3.21
N PHE A 17 -24.46 5.06 2.05
CA PHE A 17 -23.53 5.95 1.36
C PHE A 17 -23.35 7.29 2.08
N LEU A 18 -24.34 7.76 2.84
CA LEU A 18 -24.20 9.03 3.58
C LEU A 18 -23.27 8.89 4.78
N GLY A 19 -23.33 7.77 5.50
CA GLY A 19 -22.34 7.43 6.52
C GLY A 19 -20.94 7.35 5.93
N LEU A 20 -20.77 6.63 4.81
CA LEU A 20 -19.49 6.56 4.12
C LEU A 20 -18.96 7.93 3.64
N LEU A 21 -19.85 8.78 3.14
CA LEU A 21 -19.47 10.13 2.71
C LEU A 21 -19.00 10.96 3.89
N ASP A 22 -19.64 10.87 5.06
CA ASP A 22 -19.20 11.57 6.26
C ASP A 22 -17.83 11.03 6.74
N ASP A 23 -17.65 9.70 6.75
CA ASP A 23 -16.38 9.05 7.07
C ASP A 23 -15.26 9.48 6.10
N PHE A 24 -15.57 9.61 4.81
CA PHE A 24 -14.64 10.13 3.81
C PHE A 24 -14.22 11.57 4.11
N ILE A 25 -15.16 12.45 4.48
CA ILE A 25 -14.86 13.84 4.80
C ILE A 25 -13.98 13.93 6.05
N GLU A 26 -14.30 13.18 7.11
CA GLU A 26 -13.50 13.14 8.33
C GLU A 26 -12.09 12.60 8.07
N THR A 27 -11.99 11.49 7.34
CA THR A 27 -10.72 10.90 6.94
C THR A 27 -9.90 11.89 6.10
N GLY A 28 -10.51 12.52 5.10
CA GLY A 28 -9.86 13.46 4.21
C GLY A 28 -9.33 14.69 4.95
N VAL A 29 -10.13 15.28 5.84
CA VAL A 29 -9.69 16.41 6.68
C VAL A 29 -8.50 16.01 7.56
N LYS A 30 -8.57 14.87 8.23
CA LYS A 30 -7.49 14.38 9.09
C LYS A 30 -6.22 14.08 8.29
N ALA A 31 -6.33 13.30 7.22
CA ALA A 31 -5.20 12.85 6.42
C ALA A 31 -4.46 14.02 5.75
N VAL A 32 -5.22 14.98 5.19
CA VAL A 32 -4.66 16.20 4.58
C VAL A 32 -3.99 17.10 5.62
N THR A 33 -4.57 17.21 6.83
CA THR A 33 -3.95 17.97 7.92
C THR A 33 -2.61 17.37 8.34
N LEU A 34 -2.54 16.05 8.46
CA LEU A 34 -1.31 15.33 8.79
C LEU A 34 -0.23 15.52 7.70
N GLU A 35 -0.61 15.44 6.42
CA GLU A 35 0.31 15.71 5.30
C GLU A 35 0.84 17.15 5.32
N ASN A 36 -0.04 18.14 5.49
CA ASN A 36 0.38 19.54 5.56
C ASN A 36 1.38 19.76 6.72
N ASN A 37 1.13 19.16 7.89
CA ASN A 37 2.05 19.22 9.02
C ASN A 37 3.43 18.62 8.68
N VAL A 38 3.46 17.51 7.93
CA VAL A 38 4.71 16.89 7.46
C VAL A 38 5.48 17.82 6.51
N LEU A 39 4.77 18.48 5.58
CA LEU A 39 5.38 19.43 4.66
C LEU A 39 5.97 20.63 5.41
N ASP A 40 5.25 21.19 6.36
CA ASP A 40 5.72 22.31 7.20
C ASP A 40 6.95 21.92 8.05
N LEU A 41 6.97 20.71 8.61
CA LEU A 41 8.12 20.19 9.35
C LEU A 41 9.34 19.98 8.43
N LYS A 42 9.14 19.48 7.21
CA LYS A 42 10.21 19.33 6.20
C LYS A 42 10.81 20.70 5.84
N GLU A 43 9.98 21.72 5.60
CA GLU A 43 10.44 23.09 5.34
C GLU A 43 11.21 23.68 6.53
N THR A 44 10.70 23.44 7.75
CA THR A 44 11.37 23.85 8.99
C THR A 44 12.76 23.22 9.11
N ILE A 45 12.91 21.92 8.83
CA ILE A 45 14.21 21.23 8.84
C ILE A 45 15.17 21.86 7.82
N ILE A 46 14.70 22.14 6.59
CA ILE A 46 15.51 22.79 5.56
C ILE A 46 16.03 24.15 6.06
N THR A 47 15.15 24.95 6.67
CA THR A 47 15.49 26.27 7.23
C THR A 47 16.49 26.14 8.38
N ARG A 48 16.30 25.18 9.29
CA ARG A 48 17.21 24.90 10.40
C ARG A 48 18.59 24.45 9.93
N ARG A 49 18.67 23.61 8.90
CA ARG A 49 19.94 23.19 8.29
C ARG A 49 20.68 24.37 7.66
N LYS A 50 19.98 25.23 6.93
CA LYS A 50 20.56 26.46 6.34
C LYS A 50 21.10 27.39 7.43
N PHE A 51 20.29 27.65 8.47
CA PHE A 51 20.71 28.48 9.60
C PHE A 51 21.94 27.91 10.31
N LYS A 52 21.95 26.61 10.59
CA LYS A 52 23.10 25.93 11.22
C LYS A 52 24.38 26.18 10.42
N ASN A 53 24.36 25.96 9.11
CA ASN A 53 25.53 26.13 8.26
C ASN A 53 26.00 27.60 8.23
N SER A 54 25.06 28.55 8.10
CA SER A 54 25.38 29.99 8.12
C SER A 54 26.12 30.41 9.38
N VAL A 55 25.66 29.96 10.56
CA VAL A 55 26.31 30.29 11.83
C VAL A 55 27.70 29.65 11.93
N LEU A 56 27.86 28.42 11.47
CA LEU A 56 29.17 27.76 11.46
C LEU A 56 30.17 28.49 10.56
N ASP A 57 29.73 29.00 9.40
CA ASP A 57 30.55 29.80 8.50
C ASP A 57 30.88 31.19 9.09
N GLU A 58 29.92 31.82 9.78
CA GLU A 58 30.15 33.08 10.50
C GLU A 58 31.19 32.92 11.62
N MET A 59 31.18 31.79 12.33
CA MET A 59 32.19 31.49 13.35
C MET A 59 33.59 31.32 12.75
N ASP A 60 33.72 30.72 11.57
CA ASP A 60 34.99 30.61 10.85
C ASP A 60 35.49 31.98 10.37
N ASN A 61 34.59 32.79 9.81
CA ASN A 61 34.91 34.16 9.38
C ASN A 61 35.33 35.04 10.56
N TYR A 62 34.68 34.88 11.71
CA TYR A 62 35.04 35.57 12.95
C TYR A 62 36.45 35.17 13.40
N LEU A 63 36.76 33.86 13.44
CA LEU A 63 38.10 33.37 13.80
C LEU A 63 39.17 33.97 12.89
N LEU A 64 38.99 33.88 11.57
CA LEU A 64 39.93 34.44 10.59
C LEU A 64 40.11 35.96 10.76
N THR A 65 39.03 36.70 11.00
CA THR A 65 39.07 38.16 11.19
C THR A 65 39.91 38.52 12.41
N VAL A 66 39.71 37.82 13.53
CA VAL A 66 40.45 38.10 14.77
C VAL A 66 41.91 37.65 14.64
N GLU A 67 42.19 36.48 14.04
CA GLU A 67 43.56 36.02 13.79
C GLU A 67 44.35 37.01 12.92
N ASN A 68 43.72 37.56 11.87
CA ASN A 68 44.31 38.58 11.02
C ASN A 68 44.57 39.89 11.79
N ALA A 69 43.64 40.32 12.64
CA ALA A 69 43.80 41.52 13.47
C ALA A 69 44.98 41.36 14.46
N ILE A 70 45.08 40.20 15.13
CA ILE A 70 46.20 39.88 16.03
C ILE A 70 47.52 39.90 15.25
N SER A 71 47.57 39.26 14.08
CA SER A 71 48.76 39.21 13.23
C SER A 71 49.20 40.60 12.76
N GLY A 72 48.24 41.43 12.36
CA GLY A 72 48.48 42.82 11.96
C GLY A 72 49.04 43.66 13.10
N ALA A 73 48.46 43.53 14.30
CA ALA A 73 48.92 44.26 15.48
C ALA A 73 50.38 43.92 15.84
N VAL A 74 50.76 42.64 15.85
CA VAL A 74 52.15 42.19 16.09
C VAL A 74 53.09 42.73 15.02
N SER A 75 52.72 42.62 13.75
CA SER A 75 53.55 43.05 12.61
C SER A 75 53.82 44.57 12.61
N SER A 76 52.90 45.35 13.18
CA SER A 76 53.04 46.81 13.31
C SER A 76 53.83 47.27 14.54
N SER A 77 54.14 46.36 15.47
CA SER A 77 54.86 46.69 16.71
C SER A 77 56.37 46.78 16.50
N LYS A 78 57.04 47.58 17.34
CA LYS A 78 58.51 47.62 17.45
C LYS A 78 59.06 46.47 18.32
N GLU A 79 58.21 45.84 19.13
CA GLU A 79 58.56 44.78 20.09
C GLU A 79 58.04 43.40 19.60
N GLN A 80 58.27 43.09 18.32
CA GLN A 80 57.66 41.91 17.66
C GLN A 80 58.05 40.60 18.33
N GLU A 81 59.33 40.40 18.63
CA GLU A 81 59.85 39.17 19.26
C GLU A 81 59.21 38.94 20.65
N THR A 82 59.00 40.01 21.41
CA THR A 82 58.35 39.96 22.72
C THR A 82 56.86 39.62 22.61
N LEU A 83 56.16 40.15 21.60
CA LEU A 83 54.71 39.96 21.44
C LEU A 83 54.32 38.66 20.74
N LEU A 84 55.21 38.06 19.94
CA LEU A 84 54.92 36.88 19.13
C LEU A 84 54.38 35.69 19.96
N PRO A 85 54.98 35.28 21.09
CA PRO A 85 54.49 34.15 21.89
C PRO A 85 53.08 34.38 22.44
N TYR A 86 52.78 35.58 22.93
CA TYR A 86 51.45 35.94 23.43
C TYR A 86 50.40 35.95 22.32
N SER A 87 50.79 36.40 21.13
CA SER A 87 49.90 36.39 19.96
C SER A 87 49.55 34.96 19.53
N GLN A 88 50.51 34.04 19.55
CA GLN A 88 50.27 32.65 19.21
C GLN A 88 49.37 31.98 20.25
N GLN A 89 49.66 32.18 21.53
CA GLN A 89 48.83 31.66 22.61
C GLN A 89 47.38 32.17 22.52
N SER A 90 47.19 33.44 22.14
CA SER A 90 45.86 34.03 21.96
C SER A 90 45.10 33.40 20.80
N LYS A 91 45.79 33.16 19.66
CA LYS A 91 45.20 32.48 18.49
C LYS A 91 44.84 31.04 18.81
N ASP A 92 45.74 30.29 19.45
CA ASP A 92 45.50 28.89 19.81
C ASP A 92 44.30 28.76 20.77
N PHE A 93 44.22 29.66 21.76
CA PHE A 93 43.07 29.73 22.66
C PHE A 93 41.76 30.02 21.90
N LEU A 94 41.77 31.03 21.03
CA LEU A 94 40.58 31.42 20.27
C LEU A 94 40.13 30.31 19.33
N LYS A 95 41.07 29.67 18.62
CA LYS A 95 40.79 28.54 17.73
C LYS A 95 40.12 27.41 18.50
N LYS A 96 40.69 26.98 19.63
CA LYS A 96 40.10 25.93 20.47
C LYS A 96 38.71 26.32 20.96
N PHE A 97 38.54 27.56 21.44
CA PHE A 97 37.24 28.04 21.92
C PHE A 97 36.17 28.02 20.82
N ILE A 98 36.52 28.44 19.60
CA ILE A 98 35.62 28.41 18.44
C ILE A 98 35.32 26.97 18.02
N GLU A 99 36.31 26.09 17.94
CA GLU A 99 36.12 24.67 17.63
C GLU A 99 35.16 23.98 18.62
N ASP A 100 35.39 24.15 19.92
CA ASP A 100 34.52 23.61 20.99
C ASP A 100 33.09 24.18 20.89
N SER A 101 32.97 25.49 20.60
CA SER A 101 31.68 26.16 20.44
C SER A 101 30.93 25.69 19.19
N LYS A 102 31.64 25.46 18.06
CA LYS A 102 31.05 24.93 16.83
C LYS A 102 30.55 23.50 17.03
N ALA A 103 31.32 22.66 17.71
CA ALA A 103 30.92 21.30 18.05
C ALA A 103 29.63 21.31 18.87
N LYS A 104 29.61 22.07 19.98
CA LYS A 104 28.44 22.21 20.84
C LYS A 104 27.21 22.74 20.09
N PHE A 105 27.36 23.81 19.31
CA PHE A 105 26.26 24.37 18.53
C PHE A 105 25.74 23.39 17.48
N SER A 106 26.63 22.71 16.76
CA SER A 106 26.27 21.71 15.77
C SER A 106 25.51 20.54 16.37
N ASP A 107 25.95 20.06 17.54
CA ASP A 107 25.29 18.95 18.25
C ASP A 107 23.89 19.33 18.72
N GLU A 108 23.73 20.51 19.34
CA GLU A 108 22.43 21.03 19.77
C GLU A 108 21.45 21.17 18.60
N ARG A 109 21.91 21.73 17.46
CA ARG A 109 21.05 21.88 16.27
C ARG A 109 20.75 20.55 15.59
N SER A 110 21.68 19.60 15.59
CA SER A 110 21.47 18.29 15.00
C SER A 110 20.48 17.47 15.82
N ALA A 111 20.52 17.57 17.15
CA ALA A 111 19.52 16.97 18.02
C ALA A 111 18.12 17.55 17.77
N GLU A 112 17.98 18.86 17.57
CA GLU A 112 16.69 19.48 17.18
C GLU A 112 16.16 18.93 15.85
N ILE A 113 17.03 18.77 14.84
CA ILE A 113 16.65 18.20 13.54
C ILE A 113 16.16 16.76 13.69
N VAL A 114 16.87 15.93 14.46
CA VAL A 114 16.46 14.53 14.72
C VAL A 114 15.07 14.47 15.37
N GLN A 115 14.78 15.34 16.34
CA GLN A 115 13.46 15.40 16.96
C GLN A 115 12.35 15.79 15.97
N LEU A 116 12.65 16.65 14.99
CA LEU A 116 11.70 16.98 13.93
C LEU A 116 11.50 15.81 12.96
N GLU A 117 12.56 15.07 12.63
CA GLU A 117 12.49 13.86 11.79
C GLU A 117 11.69 12.72 12.46
N GLU A 118 11.82 12.56 13.78
CA GLU A 118 10.99 11.64 14.57
C GLU A 118 9.50 12.05 14.54
N LYS A 119 9.20 13.35 14.65
CA LYS A 119 7.81 13.86 14.52
C LYS A 119 7.23 13.59 13.13
N ILE A 120 8.03 13.78 12.07
CA ILE A 120 7.63 13.45 10.70
C ILE A 120 7.27 11.96 10.61
N THR A 121 8.14 11.08 11.12
CA THR A 121 7.90 9.62 11.12
C THR A 121 6.59 9.28 11.83
N GLY A 122 6.38 9.77 13.05
CA GLY A 122 5.14 9.52 13.80
C GLY A 122 3.89 10.07 13.12
N THR A 123 3.98 11.26 12.50
CA THR A 123 2.85 11.87 11.77
C THR A 123 2.51 11.06 10.51
N ASN A 124 3.52 10.56 9.78
CA ASN A 124 3.32 9.68 8.62
C ASN A 124 2.69 8.34 9.02
N GLU A 125 3.12 7.74 10.13
CA GLU A 125 2.52 6.51 10.66
C GLU A 125 1.04 6.71 11.04
N GLU A 126 0.70 7.85 11.65
CA GLU A 126 -0.69 8.20 11.95
C GLU A 126 -1.52 8.40 10.67
N ASN A 127 -0.94 9.05 9.65
CA ASN A 127 -1.61 9.25 8.38
C ASN A 127 -1.89 7.93 7.67
N ARG A 128 -0.90 7.02 7.67
CA ARG A 128 -1.05 5.65 7.15
C ARG A 128 -2.17 4.89 7.85
N LYS A 129 -2.24 4.94 9.19
CA LYS A 129 -3.33 4.31 9.96
C LYS A 129 -4.70 4.92 9.65
N THR A 130 -4.74 6.24 9.45
CA THR A 130 -5.97 6.95 9.09
C THR A 130 -6.51 6.46 7.75
N LEU A 131 -5.66 6.43 6.72
CA LEU A 131 -6.06 5.93 5.40
C LEU A 131 -6.31 4.41 5.40
N GLU A 132 -5.51 3.62 6.14
CA GLU A 132 -5.76 2.18 6.31
C GLU A 132 -7.17 1.90 6.82
N SER A 133 -7.57 2.56 7.91
CA SER A 133 -8.89 2.36 8.50
C SER A 133 -10.01 2.65 7.51
N PHE A 134 -9.85 3.69 6.68
CA PHE A 134 -10.81 4.04 5.65
C PHE A 134 -10.85 3.02 4.51
N PHE A 135 -9.70 2.66 3.93
CA PHE A 135 -9.62 1.70 2.82
C PHE A 135 -9.95 0.26 3.21
N MET A 136 -9.83 -0.10 4.50
CA MET A 136 -10.32 -1.38 5.01
C MET A 136 -11.83 -1.55 4.84
N GLY A 137 -12.60 -0.47 4.71
CA GLY A 137 -14.05 -0.49 4.49
C GLY A 137 -14.49 -0.72 3.05
N ASP A 138 -13.57 -0.94 2.10
CA ASP A 138 -13.84 -0.95 0.65
C ASP A 138 -14.64 0.31 0.20
N PRO A 139 -14.12 1.53 0.47
CA PRO A 139 -14.86 2.77 0.25
C PRO A 139 -15.08 3.03 -1.24
N VAL A 140 -14.10 2.70 -2.06
CA VAL A 140 -14.07 2.86 -3.51
C VAL A 140 -14.47 1.55 -4.21
N PRO A 141 -15.25 1.60 -5.31
CA PRO A 141 -15.57 0.41 -6.09
C PRO A 141 -14.31 -0.34 -6.56
N ILE A 142 -14.28 -1.65 -6.32
CA ILE A 142 -13.16 -2.54 -6.67
C ILE A 142 -13.33 -3.03 -8.09
N ILE A 143 -12.30 -2.85 -8.91
CA ILE A 143 -12.20 -3.34 -10.30
C ILE A 143 -11.61 -4.76 -10.32
N ASN A 144 -10.53 -4.98 -9.58
CA ASN A 144 -9.80 -6.24 -9.61
C ASN A 144 -9.17 -6.56 -8.25
N LYS A 145 -8.98 -7.85 -7.99
CA LYS A 145 -8.22 -8.35 -6.84
C LYS A 145 -7.15 -9.30 -7.35
N LYS A 146 -5.91 -9.00 -6.98
CA LYS A 146 -4.76 -9.84 -7.27
C LYS A 146 -4.20 -10.44 -5.98
N TYR A 147 -4.43 -11.72 -5.78
CA TYR A 147 -3.87 -12.46 -4.65
C TYR A 147 -2.48 -12.98 -4.99
N THR A 148 -1.55 -12.82 -4.05
CA THR A 148 -0.24 -13.47 -4.10
C THR A 148 -0.06 -14.27 -2.81
N ILE A 149 0.09 -15.58 -2.94
CA ILE A 149 0.33 -16.48 -1.80
C ILE A 149 1.66 -17.18 -2.03
N LYS A 150 2.52 -17.14 -1.01
CA LYS A 150 3.82 -17.82 -1.01
C LYS A 150 3.96 -18.66 0.24
N THR A 151 4.35 -19.90 0.05
CA THR A 151 4.57 -20.85 1.13
C THR A 151 6.02 -20.82 1.57
N GLY A 152 6.25 -20.58 2.86
CA GLY A 152 7.55 -20.62 3.51
C GLY A 152 7.64 -21.70 4.60
N GLU A 153 8.74 -21.70 5.35
CA GLU A 153 8.98 -22.70 6.42
C GLU A 153 7.88 -22.70 7.49
N LYS A 154 7.38 -21.51 7.86
CA LYS A 154 6.41 -21.31 8.94
C LYS A 154 4.94 -21.35 8.48
N GLY A 155 4.67 -21.60 7.20
CA GLY A 155 3.34 -21.61 6.61
C GLY A 155 3.20 -20.64 5.42
N ASN A 156 1.97 -20.25 5.09
CA ASN A 156 1.69 -19.39 3.94
C ASN A 156 1.73 -17.92 4.34
N SER A 157 2.36 -17.09 3.51
CA SER A 157 2.19 -15.64 3.50
C SER A 157 1.26 -15.26 2.36
N ALA A 158 0.35 -14.31 2.59
CA ALA A 158 -0.62 -13.88 1.59
C ALA A 158 -0.73 -12.36 1.56
N LYS A 159 -0.83 -11.83 0.34
CA LYS A 159 -1.11 -10.41 0.06
C LYS A 159 -2.22 -10.32 -0.98
N VAL A 160 -3.00 -9.25 -0.93
CA VAL A 160 -3.94 -8.89 -1.98
C VAL A 160 -3.67 -7.46 -2.44
N GLN A 161 -3.46 -7.28 -3.73
CA GLN A 161 -3.55 -5.99 -4.38
C GLN A 161 -5.01 -5.80 -4.83
N VAL A 162 -5.60 -4.66 -4.47
CA VAL A 162 -6.97 -4.29 -4.78
C VAL A 162 -6.90 -3.08 -5.70
N ASP A 163 -7.24 -3.28 -6.96
CA ASP A 163 -7.32 -2.21 -7.94
C ASP A 163 -8.76 -1.66 -7.91
N CYS A 164 -8.89 -0.35 -7.73
CA CYS A 164 -10.14 0.37 -7.59
C CYS A 164 -10.34 1.36 -8.74
N GLU A 165 -11.55 1.90 -8.87
CA GLU A 165 -11.80 3.05 -9.75
C GLU A 165 -10.86 4.23 -9.44
N GLY A 166 -10.60 5.07 -10.45
CA GLY A 166 -9.69 6.21 -10.33
C GLY A 166 -8.20 5.87 -10.29
N ASN A 167 -7.78 4.73 -10.85
CA ASN A 167 -6.39 4.25 -10.82
C ASN A 167 -5.80 4.15 -9.39
N ILE A 168 -6.67 3.93 -8.40
CA ILE A 168 -6.26 3.71 -7.02
C ILE A 168 -5.95 2.23 -6.85
N SER A 169 -4.79 1.91 -6.27
CA SER A 169 -4.41 0.53 -5.95
C SER A 169 -3.93 0.43 -4.50
N CYS A 170 -4.51 -0.51 -3.75
CA CYS A 170 -4.12 -0.78 -2.36
C CYS A 170 -3.50 -2.17 -2.24
N ILE A 171 -2.38 -2.30 -1.52
CA ILE A 171 -1.79 -3.61 -1.18
C ILE A 171 -2.01 -3.89 0.29
N PHE A 172 -2.69 -4.99 0.58
CA PHE A 172 -2.94 -5.45 1.94
C PHE A 172 -2.19 -6.74 2.23
N GLU A 173 -1.59 -6.80 3.41
CA GLU A 173 -1.20 -8.05 4.03
C GLU A 173 -2.42 -8.78 4.57
N ILE A 174 -2.41 -10.11 4.44
CA ILE A 174 -3.47 -10.99 4.91
C ILE A 174 -2.92 -11.91 5.99
N ALA A 175 -3.62 -12.00 7.12
CA ALA A 175 -3.38 -13.06 8.09
C ALA A 175 -3.97 -14.39 7.61
N SER A 176 -3.28 -15.01 6.65
CA SER A 176 -3.53 -16.38 6.20
C SER A 176 -3.66 -17.36 7.37
N SER A 177 -2.87 -17.17 8.44
CA SER A 177 -2.89 -18.00 9.65
C SER A 177 -4.19 -17.93 10.45
N ALA A 178 -4.97 -16.85 10.29
CA ALA A 178 -6.29 -16.68 10.90
C ALA A 178 -7.40 -17.39 10.11
N VAL A 179 -7.15 -17.79 8.87
CA VAL A 179 -8.12 -18.52 8.04
C VAL A 179 -7.86 -20.02 8.15
N PRO A 180 -8.84 -20.84 8.61
CA PRO A 180 -8.60 -22.26 8.92
C PRO A 180 -7.96 -23.07 7.79
N PHE A 181 -8.37 -22.85 6.55
CA PHE A 181 -7.80 -23.53 5.37
C PHE A 181 -6.33 -23.17 5.14
N TRP A 182 -5.94 -21.93 5.42
CA TRP A 182 -4.62 -21.39 5.11
C TRP A 182 -3.64 -21.38 6.29
N LYS A 183 -4.07 -21.93 7.43
CA LYS A 183 -3.32 -21.91 8.70
C LYS A 183 -1.96 -22.60 8.65
N GLY A 184 -1.81 -23.61 7.82
CA GLY A 184 -0.57 -24.37 7.64
C GLY A 184 -0.25 -24.57 6.17
N HIS A 185 0.71 -25.45 5.89
CA HIS A 185 1.02 -25.85 4.52
C HIS A 185 -0.18 -26.53 3.86
N VAL A 186 -0.54 -26.06 2.66
CA VAL A 186 -1.67 -26.59 1.88
C VAL A 186 -1.13 -27.54 0.82
N LYS A 187 -1.81 -28.67 0.61
CA LYS A 187 -1.51 -29.64 -0.44
C LYS A 187 -2.58 -29.66 -1.52
N ALA A 188 -2.29 -30.21 -2.69
CA ALA A 188 -3.26 -30.28 -3.77
C ALA A 188 -4.55 -31.02 -3.37
N HIS A 189 -4.42 -32.10 -2.57
CA HIS A 189 -5.57 -32.89 -2.10
C HIS A 189 -6.52 -32.12 -1.18
N ASP A 190 -6.06 -31.01 -0.58
CA ASP A 190 -6.90 -30.16 0.28
C ASP A 190 -7.91 -29.36 -0.56
N PHE A 191 -7.61 -29.11 -1.84
CA PHE A 191 -8.55 -28.51 -2.79
C PHE A 191 -9.42 -29.59 -3.43
N VAL A 192 -8.79 -30.57 -4.08
CA VAL A 192 -9.43 -31.66 -4.83
C VAL A 192 -8.53 -32.90 -4.76
N LYS A 193 -9.10 -34.05 -4.39
CA LYS A 193 -8.39 -35.34 -4.36
C LYS A 193 -8.34 -35.99 -5.74
N GLY A 194 -7.29 -36.77 -6.01
CA GLY A 194 -7.15 -37.56 -7.23
C GLY A 194 -6.83 -36.70 -8.45
N ILE A 195 -5.93 -35.73 -8.30
CA ILE A 195 -5.39 -34.98 -9.43
C ILE A 195 -4.15 -35.68 -9.94
N GLU A 196 -4.20 -36.06 -11.21
CA GLU A 196 -3.14 -36.77 -11.91
C GLU A 196 -2.68 -35.97 -13.13
N ILE A 197 -1.36 -35.80 -13.27
CA ILE A 197 -0.75 -35.04 -14.35
C ILE A 197 0.33 -35.89 -15.04
N PRO A 198 0.33 -36.01 -16.38
CA PRO A 198 1.42 -36.65 -17.10
C PRO A 198 2.68 -35.78 -17.05
N ALA A 199 3.78 -36.32 -16.53
CA ALA A 199 5.00 -35.55 -16.28
C ALA A 199 6.04 -35.69 -17.39
N ARG A 200 6.24 -36.91 -17.88
CA ARG A 200 7.32 -37.28 -18.80
C ARG A 200 7.00 -38.57 -19.54
N MET A 201 7.71 -38.84 -20.62
CA MET A 201 7.68 -40.16 -21.25
C MET A 201 8.62 -41.12 -20.52
N LYS A 202 8.14 -42.31 -20.19
CA LYS A 202 8.90 -43.36 -19.49
C LYS A 202 8.78 -44.68 -20.23
N LYS A 203 9.87 -45.45 -20.24
CA LYS A 203 9.89 -46.82 -20.78
C LYS A 203 9.57 -47.81 -19.65
N PRO A 204 8.42 -48.50 -19.67
CA PRO A 204 8.13 -49.54 -18.68
C PRO A 204 9.05 -50.74 -18.89
N PHE A 205 9.45 -51.44 -17.82
CA PHE A 205 10.41 -52.54 -17.84
C PHE A 205 10.04 -53.70 -18.80
N LEU A 206 8.74 -53.88 -19.10
CA LEU A 206 8.21 -54.98 -19.92
C LEU A 206 7.61 -54.55 -21.28
N LYS A 207 7.58 -53.25 -21.59
CA LYS A 207 6.99 -52.72 -22.84
C LYS A 207 8.06 -52.07 -23.71
N LYS A 208 7.94 -52.25 -25.03
CA LYS A 208 8.85 -51.62 -26.00
C LYS A 208 8.56 -50.12 -26.19
N GLU A 209 7.31 -49.71 -25.98
CA GLU A 209 6.82 -48.36 -26.20
C GLU A 209 7.03 -47.45 -24.98
N LEU A 210 7.29 -46.17 -25.25
CA LEU A 210 7.28 -45.12 -24.24
C LEU A 210 5.83 -44.79 -23.89
N LEU A 211 5.52 -44.72 -22.60
CA LEU A 211 4.22 -44.33 -22.09
C LEU A 211 4.34 -43.06 -21.24
N PRO A 212 3.30 -42.22 -21.19
CA PRO A 212 3.19 -41.14 -20.20
C PRO A 212 3.36 -41.67 -18.77
N ASP A 213 4.28 -41.07 -18.02
CA ASP A 213 4.43 -41.27 -16.57
C ASP A 213 3.45 -40.33 -15.87
N ILE A 214 2.32 -40.89 -15.43
CA ILE A 214 1.25 -40.16 -14.75
C ILE A 214 1.61 -40.05 -13.27
N ILE A 215 1.61 -38.82 -12.76
CA ILE A 215 1.96 -38.51 -11.38
C ILE A 215 0.73 -37.95 -10.68
N SER A 216 0.34 -38.55 -9.56
CA SER A 216 -0.61 -37.92 -8.65
C SER A 216 0.07 -36.77 -7.92
N ILE A 217 -0.55 -35.59 -7.95
CA ILE A 217 -0.04 -34.40 -7.25
C ILE A 217 -0.69 -34.19 -5.88
N ASP A 218 -1.54 -35.11 -5.42
CA ASP A 218 -2.31 -34.99 -4.18
C ASP A 218 -1.44 -34.56 -2.98
N GLU A 219 -0.27 -35.18 -2.83
CA GLU A 219 0.67 -34.92 -1.74
C GLU A 219 1.62 -33.72 -1.98
N TYR A 220 1.51 -33.05 -3.13
CA TYR A 220 2.34 -31.89 -3.45
C TYR A 220 1.83 -30.68 -2.70
N PHE A 221 2.76 -29.94 -2.11
CA PHE A 221 2.51 -28.68 -1.44
C PHE A 221 2.26 -27.58 -2.45
N LEU A 222 1.26 -26.76 -2.21
CA LEU A 222 1.19 -25.43 -2.78
C LEU A 222 2.47 -24.67 -2.38
N ASN A 223 3.12 -24.03 -3.35
CA ASN A 223 4.33 -23.24 -3.13
C ASN A 223 4.12 -21.77 -3.46
N ASP A 224 3.58 -21.49 -4.64
CA ASP A 224 3.26 -20.15 -5.12
C ASP A 224 1.87 -20.16 -5.74
N LEU A 225 1.12 -19.08 -5.52
CA LEU A 225 -0.16 -18.83 -6.18
C LEU A 225 -0.26 -17.34 -6.50
N ILE A 226 -0.61 -17.06 -7.75
CA ILE A 226 -1.00 -15.73 -8.22
C ILE A 226 -2.37 -15.87 -8.86
N LEU A 227 -3.37 -15.18 -8.33
CA LEU A 227 -4.71 -15.12 -8.89
C LEU A 227 -5.02 -13.65 -9.20
N SER A 228 -5.37 -13.33 -10.44
CA SER A 228 -5.76 -11.98 -10.85
C SER A 228 -6.90 -12.07 -11.87
N GLY A 229 -8.08 -11.57 -11.50
CA GLY A 229 -9.27 -11.68 -12.35
C GLY A 229 -9.56 -13.14 -12.75
N LYS A 230 -9.43 -13.43 -14.04
CA LYS A 230 -9.68 -14.76 -14.63
C LYS A 230 -8.41 -15.60 -14.80
N GLU A 231 -7.26 -15.10 -14.39
CA GLU A 231 -5.96 -15.77 -14.56
C GLU A 231 -5.47 -16.33 -13.22
N LEU A 232 -5.08 -17.60 -13.23
CA LEU A 232 -4.49 -18.30 -12.10
C LEU A 232 -3.15 -18.92 -12.51
N GLU A 233 -2.08 -18.55 -11.83
CA GLU A 233 -0.81 -19.28 -11.87
C GLU A 233 -0.59 -19.94 -10.51
N VAL A 234 -0.39 -21.26 -10.51
CA VAL A 234 -0.15 -22.03 -9.29
C VAL A 234 1.03 -22.98 -9.45
N VAL A 235 1.87 -23.06 -8.43
CA VAL A 235 3.03 -23.96 -8.37
C VAL A 235 2.82 -24.96 -7.24
N PHE A 236 2.83 -26.24 -7.59
CA PHE A 236 2.84 -27.36 -6.66
C PHE A 236 4.22 -28.02 -6.63
N ARG A 237 4.75 -28.30 -5.43
CA ARG A 237 6.04 -28.96 -5.22
C ARG A 237 5.91 -30.21 -4.37
N LYS A 238 6.66 -31.26 -4.71
CA LYS A 238 6.70 -32.50 -3.93
C LYS A 238 7.29 -32.30 -2.52
N LYS A 239 8.25 -31.38 -2.41
CA LYS A 239 8.86 -30.94 -1.14
C LYS A 239 9.04 -29.43 -1.17
N LEU A 240 8.97 -28.78 -0.01
CA LEU A 240 9.13 -27.32 0.13
C LEU A 240 10.56 -26.83 -0.18
N GLU A 241 11.53 -27.74 -0.28
CA GLU A 241 12.89 -27.45 -0.73
C GLU A 241 12.92 -26.98 -2.20
N ASN A 242 13.86 -26.09 -2.54
CA ASN A 242 13.95 -25.50 -3.88
C ASN A 242 14.26 -26.52 -4.99
N ALA A 243 15.01 -27.59 -4.68
CA ALA A 243 15.37 -28.66 -5.61
C ALA A 243 14.43 -29.86 -5.47
N SER A 244 13.18 -29.69 -5.93
CA SER A 244 12.14 -30.71 -5.84
C SER A 244 11.31 -30.77 -7.13
N GLU A 245 10.77 -31.96 -7.42
CA GLU A 245 9.81 -32.15 -8.51
C GLU A 245 8.61 -31.20 -8.35
N ARG A 246 8.27 -30.47 -9.41
CA ARG A 246 7.24 -29.45 -9.37
C ARG A 246 6.39 -29.39 -10.63
N PHE A 247 5.16 -28.94 -10.45
CA PHE A 247 4.23 -28.58 -11.52
C PHE A 247 3.86 -27.11 -11.39
N ARG A 248 3.92 -26.37 -12.49
CA ARG A 248 3.34 -25.02 -12.60
C ARG A 248 2.18 -25.08 -13.57
N LEU A 249 1.02 -24.63 -13.10
CA LEU A 249 -0.21 -24.59 -13.88
C LEU A 249 -0.55 -23.11 -14.12
N LYS A 250 -0.71 -22.74 -15.38
CA LYS A 250 -1.26 -21.43 -15.78
C LYS A 250 -2.64 -21.67 -16.35
N MET A 251 -3.68 -21.13 -15.72
CA MET A 251 -5.08 -21.35 -16.04
C MET A 251 -5.77 -20.03 -16.36
N ILE A 252 -6.65 -20.06 -17.37
CA ILE A 252 -7.47 -18.91 -17.76
C ILE A 252 -8.94 -19.34 -17.74
N PHE A 253 -9.74 -18.68 -16.91
CA PHE A 253 -11.19 -18.91 -16.76
C PHE A 253 -11.99 -17.93 -17.63
N ALA A 254 -11.74 -17.96 -18.94
CA ALA A 254 -12.50 -17.20 -19.94
C ALA A 254 -13.75 -17.98 -20.38
N ASP A 255 -14.34 -17.62 -21.52
CA ASP A 255 -15.49 -18.34 -22.09
C ASP A 255 -15.14 -19.82 -22.36
N GLU A 256 -13.90 -20.05 -22.78
CA GLU A 256 -13.26 -21.37 -22.79
C GLU A 256 -12.19 -21.46 -21.71
N PHE A 257 -12.12 -22.61 -21.03
CA PHE A 257 -11.09 -22.87 -20.03
C PHE A 257 -9.79 -23.30 -20.71
N GLU A 258 -8.72 -22.56 -20.45
CA GLU A 258 -7.38 -22.88 -20.94
C GLU A 258 -6.47 -23.24 -19.78
N VAL A 259 -5.60 -24.24 -20.00
CA VAL A 259 -4.55 -24.61 -19.05
C VAL A 259 -3.25 -24.91 -19.78
N THR A 260 -2.17 -24.29 -19.31
CA THR A 260 -0.79 -24.63 -19.66
C THR A 260 -0.10 -25.28 -18.47
N VAL A 261 0.48 -26.45 -18.67
CA VAL A 261 1.14 -27.22 -17.62
C VAL A 261 2.64 -27.33 -17.89
N TYR A 262 3.43 -26.95 -16.90
CA TYR A 262 4.86 -27.12 -16.91
C TYR A 262 5.29 -28.11 -15.84
N HIS A 263 6.25 -28.98 -16.17
CA HIS A 263 6.88 -29.91 -15.24
C HIS A 263 8.38 -29.63 -15.15
N ALA A 264 8.93 -29.72 -13.95
CA ALA A 264 10.37 -29.80 -13.73
C ALA A 264 10.67 -30.95 -12.75
N ASP A 265 11.66 -31.78 -13.09
CA ASP A 265 12.19 -32.81 -12.19
C ASP A 265 13.14 -32.19 -11.14
N GLU A 266 13.70 -33.03 -10.26
CA GLU A 266 14.62 -32.61 -9.20
C GLU A 266 15.93 -31.96 -9.71
N LYS A 267 16.27 -32.12 -11.00
CA LYS A 267 17.49 -31.60 -11.63
C LYS A 267 17.26 -30.36 -12.50
N GLY A 268 16.01 -29.94 -12.68
CA GLY A 268 15.66 -28.53 -12.81
C GLY A 268 15.73 -27.89 -14.20
N VAL A 269 15.01 -28.41 -15.18
CA VAL A 269 14.57 -27.60 -16.35
C VAL A 269 13.06 -27.72 -16.49
N GLU A 270 12.38 -26.58 -16.42
CA GLU A 270 10.94 -26.50 -16.59
C GLU A 270 10.57 -26.68 -18.07
N LYS A 271 9.67 -27.62 -18.37
CA LYS A 271 9.22 -27.95 -19.73
C LYS A 271 7.72 -27.91 -19.82
N ASN A 272 7.19 -27.35 -20.90
CA ASN A 272 5.78 -27.42 -21.21
C ASN A 272 5.43 -28.84 -21.64
N ILE A 273 4.62 -29.55 -20.85
CA ILE A 273 4.29 -30.96 -21.16
C ILE A 273 3.39 -31.06 -22.41
N GLN A 274 2.66 -30.00 -22.76
CA GLN A 274 1.76 -30.00 -23.91
C GLN A 274 2.48 -29.85 -25.25
N GLU A 275 3.79 -29.58 -25.26
CA GLU A 275 4.64 -29.68 -26.45
C GLU A 275 4.87 -31.14 -26.89
N VAL A 276 4.60 -32.11 -25.99
CA VAL A 276 4.65 -33.55 -26.29
C VAL A 276 3.21 -34.07 -26.47
N ALA A 277 2.88 -34.53 -27.67
CA ALA A 277 1.51 -34.91 -28.04
C ALA A 277 0.91 -35.99 -27.12
N GLU A 278 1.70 -36.99 -26.74
CA GLU A 278 1.27 -38.09 -25.88
C GLU A 278 0.93 -37.62 -24.45
N LEU A 279 1.70 -36.64 -23.93
CA LEU A 279 1.44 -36.05 -22.62
C LEU A 279 0.21 -35.13 -22.68
N LYS A 280 0.11 -34.29 -23.72
CA LYS A 280 -1.07 -33.43 -23.96
C LYS A 280 -2.36 -34.25 -24.01
N ASN A 281 -2.37 -35.36 -24.76
CA ASN A 281 -3.56 -36.20 -24.92
C ASN A 281 -3.93 -36.96 -23.65
N SER A 282 -3.00 -37.11 -22.70
CA SER A 282 -3.24 -37.76 -21.41
C SER A 282 -3.66 -36.78 -20.31
N LEU A 283 -3.73 -35.48 -20.61
CA LEU A 283 -4.08 -34.45 -19.64
C LEU A 283 -5.59 -34.41 -19.39
N SER A 284 -6.00 -34.51 -18.12
CA SER A 284 -7.40 -34.35 -17.74
C SER A 284 -7.75 -32.88 -17.53
N VAL A 285 -8.12 -32.19 -18.61
CA VAL A 285 -8.47 -30.75 -18.58
C VAL A 285 -9.62 -30.47 -17.61
N LEU A 286 -10.64 -31.34 -17.56
CA LEU A 286 -11.79 -31.20 -16.65
C LEU A 286 -11.38 -31.23 -15.17
N ARG A 287 -10.43 -32.10 -14.80
CA ARG A 287 -9.96 -32.21 -13.41
C ARG A 287 -9.06 -31.06 -13.02
N LEU A 288 -8.27 -30.53 -13.96
CA LEU A 288 -7.49 -29.31 -13.74
C LEU A 288 -8.37 -28.07 -13.60
N ARG A 289 -9.48 -28.00 -14.34
CA ARG A 289 -10.49 -26.96 -14.16
C ARG A 289 -11.10 -27.00 -12.76
N GLU A 290 -11.55 -28.18 -12.32
CA GLU A 290 -12.11 -28.37 -10.97
C GLU A 290 -11.12 -27.95 -9.87
N LEU A 291 -9.85 -28.37 -9.99
CA LEU A 291 -8.77 -27.93 -9.10
C LEU A 291 -8.64 -26.40 -9.09
N GLY A 292 -8.58 -25.79 -10.26
CA GLY A 292 -8.46 -24.35 -10.42
C GLY A 292 -9.63 -23.57 -9.81
N GLU A 293 -10.87 -24.01 -10.05
CA GLU A 293 -12.08 -23.40 -9.47
C GLU A 293 -12.05 -23.47 -7.94
N LYS A 294 -11.61 -24.59 -7.35
CA LYS A 294 -11.44 -24.73 -5.90
C LYS A 294 -10.33 -23.86 -5.34
N ILE A 295 -9.23 -23.69 -6.08
CA ILE A 295 -8.16 -22.75 -5.70
C ILE A 295 -8.69 -21.31 -5.68
N VAL A 296 -9.43 -20.91 -6.72
CA VAL A 296 -10.05 -19.57 -6.80
C VAL A 296 -11.01 -19.33 -5.63
N GLU A 297 -11.88 -20.30 -5.33
CA GLU A 297 -12.80 -20.25 -4.19
C GLU A 297 -12.05 -20.00 -2.87
N GLN A 298 -11.01 -20.79 -2.58
CA GLN A 298 -10.24 -20.66 -1.33
C GLN A 298 -9.40 -19.39 -1.26
N ALA A 299 -8.86 -18.91 -2.38
CA ALA A 299 -8.12 -17.66 -2.43
C ALA A 299 -9.04 -16.46 -2.17
N ASN A 300 -10.25 -16.44 -2.73
CA ASN A 300 -11.22 -15.37 -2.49
C ASN A 300 -11.67 -15.30 -1.02
N ASN A 301 -11.72 -16.44 -0.31
CA ASN A 301 -12.02 -16.50 1.12
C ASN A 301 -10.96 -15.83 2.01
N LEU A 302 -9.79 -15.46 1.47
CA LEU A 302 -8.77 -14.71 2.21
C LEU A 302 -9.11 -13.22 2.34
N TYR A 303 -9.93 -12.67 1.44
CA TYR A 303 -10.19 -11.22 1.38
C TYR A 303 -10.68 -10.60 2.71
N PRO A 304 -11.59 -11.24 3.47
CA PRO A 304 -12.05 -10.70 4.74
C PRO A 304 -10.98 -10.71 5.85
N ALA A 305 -9.89 -11.47 5.68
CA ALA A 305 -8.80 -11.58 6.65
C ALA A 305 -7.62 -10.62 6.37
N ARG A 306 -7.84 -9.59 5.54
CA ARG A 306 -6.91 -8.47 5.37
C ARG A 306 -6.68 -7.78 6.72
N GLN A 307 -5.43 -7.36 6.98
CA GLN A 307 -5.04 -6.80 8.28
C GLN A 307 -4.32 -5.47 8.21
N HIS A 308 -3.33 -5.35 7.33
CA HIS A 308 -2.47 -4.17 7.28
C HIS A 308 -2.36 -3.67 5.85
N LEU A 309 -2.46 -2.37 5.66
CA LEU A 309 -2.25 -1.66 4.41
C LEU A 309 -0.75 -1.37 4.24
N GLU A 310 -0.12 -2.11 3.35
CA GLU A 310 1.30 -1.95 3.03
C GLU A 310 1.54 -0.74 2.12
N CYS A 311 0.65 -0.49 1.16
CA CYS A 311 0.83 0.55 0.16
C CYS A 311 -0.51 1.04 -0.38
N ILE A 312 -0.59 2.34 -0.67
CA ILE A 312 -1.63 2.94 -1.52
C ILE A 312 -0.90 3.63 -2.67
N CYS A 313 -1.29 3.30 -3.89
CA CYS A 313 -0.83 3.97 -5.09
C CYS A 313 -1.97 4.76 -5.75
N LEU A 314 -1.63 5.93 -6.30
CA LEU A 314 -2.45 6.70 -7.23
C LEU A 314 -1.65 6.84 -8.53
N ASP A 315 -2.23 6.44 -9.67
CA ASP A 315 -1.53 6.43 -10.97
C ASP A 315 -0.16 5.72 -10.92
N GLY A 316 -0.06 4.65 -10.13
CA GLY A 316 1.15 3.86 -9.92
C GLY A 316 2.23 4.50 -9.04
N LYS A 317 1.97 5.66 -8.44
CA LYS A 317 2.87 6.34 -7.49
C LYS A 317 2.44 6.11 -6.06
N ASP A 318 3.38 5.81 -5.16
CA ASP A 318 3.07 5.67 -3.74
C ASP A 318 2.63 7.01 -3.14
N VAL A 319 1.45 7.00 -2.52
CA VAL A 319 0.79 8.21 -2.01
C VAL A 319 1.58 8.87 -0.88
N PHE A 320 2.26 8.09 -0.03
CA PHE A 320 3.00 8.62 1.10
C PHE A 320 4.40 9.09 0.70
N GLU A 321 5.07 8.37 -0.19
CA GLU A 321 6.41 8.75 -0.66
C GLU A 321 6.37 10.05 -1.47
N GLU A 322 5.35 10.20 -2.32
CA GLU A 322 5.21 11.36 -3.21
C GLU A 322 4.37 12.50 -2.61
N ASN A 323 3.81 12.34 -1.39
CA ASN A 323 2.93 13.32 -0.72
C ASN A 323 1.71 13.66 -1.60
N LEU A 324 0.96 12.61 -1.98
CA LEU A 324 -0.22 12.67 -2.86
C LEU A 324 -1.53 12.43 -2.09
N VAL A 325 -1.56 12.68 -0.78
CA VAL A 325 -2.74 12.36 0.05
C VAL A 325 -3.92 13.19 -0.38
N PHE A 326 -3.71 14.48 -0.67
CA PHE A 326 -4.79 15.34 -1.13
C PHE A 326 -5.31 14.93 -2.51
N GLU A 327 -4.42 14.61 -3.44
CA GLU A 327 -4.73 14.13 -4.78
C GLU A 327 -5.55 12.83 -4.71
N LEU A 328 -5.17 11.90 -3.82
CA LEU A 328 -5.96 10.70 -3.56
C LEU A 328 -7.38 11.05 -3.07
N MET A 329 -7.51 12.00 -2.14
CA MET A 329 -8.83 12.42 -1.65
C MET A 329 -9.65 13.11 -2.74
N GLN A 330 -9.03 13.86 -3.65
CA GLN A 330 -9.72 14.43 -4.81
C GLN A 330 -10.27 13.33 -5.72
N GLU A 331 -9.47 12.32 -6.03
CA GLU A 331 -9.90 11.21 -6.89
C GLU A 331 -11.09 10.46 -6.26
N VAL A 332 -11.04 10.17 -4.96
CA VAL A 332 -12.16 9.55 -4.24
C VAL A 332 -13.40 10.45 -4.27
N ALA A 333 -13.24 11.77 -4.13
CA ALA A 333 -14.36 12.72 -4.24
C ALA A 333 -14.97 12.72 -5.65
N GLU A 334 -14.16 12.62 -6.70
CA GLU A 334 -14.62 12.55 -8.09
C GLU A 334 -15.41 11.26 -8.35
N ILE A 335 -14.97 10.14 -7.78
CA ILE A 335 -15.71 8.86 -7.81
C ILE A 335 -17.05 8.97 -7.05
N PHE A 336 -17.08 9.70 -5.93
CA PHE A 336 -18.30 9.85 -5.13
C PHE A 336 -19.30 10.86 -5.71
N ALA A 337 -18.83 11.86 -6.44
CA ALA A 337 -19.63 12.99 -6.91
C ALA A 337 -20.89 12.59 -7.70
N PRO A 338 -20.87 11.62 -8.65
CA PRO A 338 -22.08 11.19 -9.35
C PRO A 338 -23.17 10.66 -8.42
N CYS A 339 -22.78 9.92 -7.38
CA CYS A 339 -23.71 9.40 -6.39
C CYS A 339 -24.29 10.51 -5.52
N VAL A 340 -23.46 11.47 -5.09
CA VAL A 340 -23.90 12.66 -4.33
C VAL A 340 -24.90 13.49 -5.15
N ALA A 341 -24.60 13.74 -6.42
CA ALA A 341 -25.47 14.49 -7.33
C ALA A 341 -26.83 13.80 -7.51
N GLU A 342 -26.86 12.46 -7.61
CA GLU A 342 -28.10 11.72 -7.70
C GLU A 342 -28.91 11.79 -6.41
N ILE A 343 -28.29 11.54 -5.25
CA ILE A 343 -28.96 11.66 -3.95
C ILE A 343 -29.58 13.05 -3.78
N LYS A 344 -28.84 14.10 -4.16
CA LYS A 344 -29.28 15.50 -4.11
C LYS A 344 -30.57 15.75 -4.91
N LYS A 345 -30.77 15.10 -6.06
CA LYS A 345 -32.01 15.23 -6.85
C LYS A 345 -33.22 14.61 -6.16
N HIS A 346 -32.99 13.57 -5.37
CA HIS A 346 -34.03 12.84 -4.65
C HIS A 346 -34.18 13.26 -3.18
N SER A 347 -33.43 14.27 -2.75
CA SER A 347 -33.54 14.84 -1.41
C SER A 347 -34.69 15.84 -1.31
N PRO A 348 -35.46 15.84 -0.21
CA PRO A 348 -36.62 16.72 -0.04
C PRO A 348 -36.23 18.19 0.19
N SER A 349 -34.97 18.44 0.58
CA SER A 349 -34.43 19.76 0.92
C SER A 349 -33.13 20.02 0.18
N GLY A 350 -32.86 21.28 -0.13
CA GLY A 350 -31.58 21.72 -0.68
C GLY A 350 -30.44 21.75 0.35
N GLU A 351 -30.74 21.70 1.65
CA GLU A 351 -29.78 21.89 2.75
C GLU A 351 -29.10 20.59 3.23
N GLU A 352 -29.68 19.44 2.91
CA GLU A 352 -29.20 18.14 3.37
C GLU A 352 -29.31 17.08 2.27
N LEU A 353 -28.49 16.05 2.38
CA LEU A 353 -28.62 14.82 1.62
C LEU A 353 -29.41 13.81 2.45
N SER A 354 -30.24 13.01 1.81
CA SER A 354 -31.17 12.10 2.49
C SER A 354 -31.24 10.73 1.82
N LEU A 355 -31.06 9.68 2.61
CA LEU A 355 -31.36 8.30 2.25
C LEU A 355 -32.38 7.71 3.22
N LYS A 356 -32.98 6.60 2.81
CA LYS A 356 -33.87 5.78 3.64
C LYS A 356 -33.30 4.38 3.74
N ALA A 357 -33.42 3.77 4.90
CA ALA A 357 -33.10 2.37 5.10
C ALA A 357 -34.33 1.62 5.60
N GLU A 358 -34.55 0.41 5.07
CA GLU A 358 -35.64 -0.50 5.44
C GLU A 358 -35.02 -1.78 5.99
N ASP A 359 -35.38 -2.14 7.22
CA ASP A 359 -34.92 -3.38 7.85
C ASP A 359 -35.74 -4.59 7.37
N GLU A 360 -35.37 -5.79 7.82
CA GLU A 360 -36.05 -7.05 7.43
C GLU A 360 -37.50 -7.13 7.92
N THR A 361 -37.90 -6.28 8.87
CA THR A 361 -39.28 -6.19 9.38
C THR A 361 -40.13 -5.18 8.59
N GLY A 362 -39.54 -4.49 7.62
CA GLY A 362 -40.18 -3.44 6.83
C GLY A 362 -40.21 -2.08 7.55
N LYS A 363 -39.56 -1.94 8.70
CA LYS A 363 -39.47 -0.66 9.41
C LYS A 363 -38.46 0.23 8.67
N ARG A 364 -38.89 1.47 8.41
CA ARG A 364 -38.09 2.49 7.72
C ARG A 364 -37.46 3.47 8.70
N SER A 365 -36.22 3.84 8.43
CA SER A 365 -35.49 4.93 9.07
C SER A 365 -34.93 5.87 8.02
N GLU A 366 -34.84 7.15 8.35
CA GLU A 366 -34.26 8.18 7.48
C GLU A 366 -32.83 8.49 7.95
N ILE A 367 -31.91 8.65 6.99
CA ILE A 367 -30.49 8.95 7.19
C ILE A 367 -30.25 10.30 6.54
N TYR A 368 -29.65 11.23 7.28
CA TYR A 368 -29.43 12.61 6.83
C TYR A 368 -27.99 13.02 6.99
N LEU A 369 -27.48 13.78 6.02
CA LEU A 369 -26.20 14.46 6.10
C LEU A 369 -26.37 15.93 5.73
N ARG A 370 -26.21 16.83 6.71
CA ARG A 370 -26.35 18.28 6.49
C ARG A 370 -25.15 18.81 5.73
N LYS A 371 -25.40 19.56 4.66
CA LYS A 371 -24.33 20.15 3.83
C LYS A 371 -23.50 21.16 4.63
N SER A 372 -24.13 21.91 5.53
CA SER A 372 -23.44 22.86 6.41
C SER A 372 -22.40 22.18 7.31
N THR A 373 -22.71 20.99 7.83
CA THR A 373 -21.79 20.21 8.68
C THR A 373 -20.59 19.72 7.88
N VAL A 374 -20.81 19.22 6.67
CA VAL A 374 -19.71 18.82 5.77
C VAL A 374 -18.82 20.01 5.41
N ILE A 375 -19.43 21.16 5.07
CA ILE A 375 -18.69 22.40 4.76
C ILE A 375 -17.88 22.87 5.98
N GLU A 376 -18.43 22.78 7.18
CA GLU A 376 -17.74 23.16 8.42
C GLU A 376 -16.49 22.30 8.65
N LYS A 377 -16.60 20.97 8.52
CA LYS A 377 -15.45 20.05 8.59
C LYS A 377 -14.38 20.40 7.55
N LEU A 378 -14.79 20.61 6.29
CA LEU A 378 -13.87 20.90 5.19
C LEU A 378 -13.11 22.23 5.36
N LYS A 379 -13.65 23.22 6.08
CA LYS A 379 -12.95 24.50 6.32
C LYS A 379 -11.61 24.32 7.05
N GLU A 380 -11.44 23.25 7.82
CA GLU A 380 -10.19 22.97 8.55
C GLU A 380 -8.98 22.85 7.62
N ILE A 381 -9.19 22.37 6.41
CA ILE A 381 -8.15 22.21 5.38
C ILE A 381 -8.17 23.31 4.31
N LYS A 382 -8.87 24.43 4.56
CA LYS A 382 -8.85 25.67 3.76
C LYS A 382 -9.15 25.44 2.27
N GLU A 383 -8.28 25.90 1.37
CA GLU A 383 -8.44 25.81 -0.09
C GLU A 383 -8.60 24.35 -0.57
N LYS A 384 -7.90 23.40 0.07
CA LYS A 384 -8.06 21.97 -0.22
C LYS A 384 -9.50 21.50 0.10
N GLY A 385 -10.09 22.03 1.18
CA GLY A 385 -11.47 21.74 1.56
C GLY A 385 -12.50 22.39 0.65
N ASP A 386 -12.26 23.64 0.23
CA ASP A 386 -13.10 24.32 -0.76
C ASP A 386 -13.13 23.51 -2.07
N ARG A 387 -12.00 22.94 -2.49
CA ARG A 387 -11.90 22.09 -3.68
C ARG A 387 -12.70 20.80 -3.55
N LEU A 388 -12.60 20.07 -2.43
CA LEU A 388 -13.41 18.86 -2.20
C LEU A 388 -14.91 19.19 -2.17
N SER A 389 -15.29 20.29 -1.51
CA SER A 389 -16.68 20.75 -1.46
C SER A 389 -17.23 21.08 -2.85
N GLN A 390 -16.39 21.62 -3.73
CA GLN A 390 -16.73 21.91 -5.12
C GLN A 390 -16.93 20.63 -5.93
N ILE A 391 -16.02 19.65 -5.84
CA ILE A 391 -16.10 18.38 -6.56
C ILE A 391 -17.39 17.64 -6.19
N LEU A 392 -17.72 17.58 -4.90
CA LEU A 392 -18.92 16.91 -4.39
C LEU A 392 -20.21 17.73 -4.60
N GLU A 393 -20.14 18.94 -5.17
CA GLU A 393 -21.25 19.87 -5.34
C GLU A 393 -22.07 20.15 -4.06
N ILE A 394 -21.39 20.15 -2.91
CA ILE A 394 -22.01 20.37 -1.59
C ILE A 394 -22.22 21.86 -1.35
N ARG A 395 -21.34 22.71 -1.90
CA ARG A 395 -21.50 24.17 -1.86
C ARG A 395 -22.41 24.63 -2.99
N GLN A 396 -23.46 25.40 -2.68
CA GLN A 396 -24.10 26.23 -3.70
C GLN A 396 -23.18 27.42 -3.99
N LEU A 397 -22.75 27.58 -5.24
CA LEU A 397 -22.12 28.81 -5.70
C LEU A 397 -23.22 29.89 -5.66
N PHE A 398 -23.06 30.87 -4.78
CA PHE A 398 -23.89 32.08 -4.75
C PHE A 398 -23.45 33.05 -5.84
#